data_AF-A0A7J9H3D9-F1
#
_entry.id   AF-A0A7J9H3D9-F1
#
_cell.length_a   1.000
_cell.length_b   1.000
_cell.length_c   1.000
_cell.angle_alpha   90.00
_cell.angle_beta   90.00
_cell.angle_gamma   90.00
#
_symmetry.space_group_name_H-M   'P 1'
#
loop_
_entity.id
_entity.type
_entity.pdbx_description
1 polymer ?
#
loop_
_entity_poly.entity_id
_entity_poly.type
_entity_poly.pdbx_seq_one_letter_code
_entity_poly.pdbx_strand_id
1 'polypeptide(L)'
;IFAKEAQKGNEYFNTFKAVSINRVVVAISERFQVQSVIDQQIKFVSEQLGKIANALEQFTEDKTLYLYGEVMSMEVEGFDDDFLCSVFDYLVGHESEAKAFLAKSMTHRKIWLQKFSQC
;
A
#
# COMPACT_ATOMS: atom_id res chain seq x y z
N ILE A 1 -1.57 32.63 60.53
CA ILE A 1 -2.25 33.18 59.33
C ILE A 1 -1.20 33.48 58.24
N PHE A 2 -0.20 34.33 58.52
CA PHE A 2 0.88 34.71 57.60
C PHE A 2 1.66 33.57 56.89
N ALA A 3 2.03 32.49 57.60
CA ALA A 3 2.77 31.38 56.97
C ALA A 3 1.95 30.63 55.90
N LYS A 4 0.63 30.53 56.10
CA LYS A 4 -0.28 29.86 55.17
C LYS A 4 -0.52 30.71 53.92
N GLU A 5 -0.57 32.03 54.08
CA GLU A 5 -0.69 32.99 52.99
C GLU A 5 0.61 33.10 52.16
N ALA A 6 1.77 33.08 52.82
CA ALA A 6 3.07 33.07 52.14
C ALA A 6 3.28 31.79 51.29
N GLN A 7 2.89 30.62 51.82
CA GLN A 7 2.95 29.37 51.07
C GLN A 7 2.02 29.37 49.85
N LYS A 8 0.79 29.87 50.01
CA LYS A 8 -0.19 29.97 48.92
C LYS A 8 0.27 30.94 47.83
N GLY A 9 0.84 32.08 48.21
CA GLY A 9 1.41 33.05 47.27
C GLY A 9 2.57 32.48 46.44
N ASN A 10 3.44 31.68 47.07
CA ASN A 10 4.54 31.02 46.38
C ASN A 10 4.03 29.95 45.39
N GLU A 11 2.99 29.19 45.73
CA GLU A 11 2.38 28.20 44.84
C GLU A 11 1.75 28.84 43.59
N TYR A 12 0.98 29.92 43.75
CA TYR A 12 0.43 30.68 42.62
C TYR A 12 1.53 31.28 41.72
N PHE A 13 2.59 31.83 42.33
CA PHE A 13 3.69 32.42 41.57
C PHE A 13 4.49 31.36 40.80
N ASN A 14 4.75 30.20 41.40
CA ASN A 14 5.49 29.10 40.75
C ASN A 14 4.70 28.45 39.62
N THR A 15 3.38 28.28 39.77
CA THR A 15 2.50 27.80 38.70
C THR A 15 2.40 28.82 37.56
N PHE A 16 2.28 30.12 37.84
CA PHE A 16 2.33 31.16 36.82
C PHE A 16 3.65 31.13 36.03
N LYS A 17 4.78 30.97 36.73
CA LYS A 17 6.10 30.87 36.10
C LYS A 17 6.21 29.62 35.20
N ALA A 18 5.73 28.46 35.67
CA ALA A 18 5.70 27.23 34.88
C ALA A 18 4.80 27.36 33.64
N VAL A 19 3.59 27.93 33.78
CA VAL A 19 2.67 28.19 32.67
C VAL A 19 3.28 29.16 31.66
N SER A 20 3.96 30.21 32.13
CA SER A 20 4.62 31.18 31.26
C SER A 20 5.82 30.58 30.51
N ILE A 21 6.58 29.69 31.15
CA ILE A 21 7.68 28.97 30.50
C ILE A 21 7.13 28.02 29.43
N ASN A 22 6.08 27.25 29.72
CA ASN A 22 5.47 26.36 28.72
C ASN A 22 4.98 27.11 27.49
N ARG A 23 4.36 28.29 27.68
CA ARG A 23 3.94 29.15 26.56
C ARG A 23 5.12 29.64 25.72
N VAL A 24 6.24 29.98 26.36
CA VAL A 24 7.46 30.39 25.66
C VAL A 24 8.08 29.20 24.92
N VAL A 25 8.12 28.01 25.52
CA VAL A 25 8.61 26.78 24.88
C VAL A 25 7.79 26.46 23.64
N VAL A 26 6.45 26.50 23.71
CA VAL A 26 5.57 26.26 22.56
C VAL A 26 5.81 27.30 21.46
N ALA A 27 5.83 28.59 21.80
CA ALA A 27 6.04 29.66 20.82
C ALA A 27 7.42 29.60 20.15
N ILE A 28 8.46 29.20 20.88
CA ILE A 28 9.80 28.96 20.32
C ILE A 28 9.77 27.74 19.39
N SER A 29 9.19 26.63 19.83
CA SER A 29 9.08 25.42 19.00
C SER A 29 8.32 25.67 17.69
N GLU A 30 7.23 26.44 17.72
CA GLU A 30 6.47 26.85 16.54
C GLU A 30 7.28 27.81 15.65
N ARG A 31 7.88 28.86 16.24
CA ARG A 31 8.60 29.91 15.49
C ARG A 31 9.85 29.39 14.78
N PHE A 32 10.55 28.44 15.40
CA PHE A 32 11.78 27.87 14.85
C PHE A 32 11.56 26.50 14.20
N GLN A 33 10.31 26.01 14.10
CA GLN A 33 9.98 24.70 13.55
C GLN A 33 10.89 23.60 14.12
N VAL A 34 11.12 23.62 15.44
CA VAL A 34 12.11 22.76 16.13
C VAL A 34 11.77 21.27 16.03
N GLN A 35 10.58 20.97 15.50
CA GLN A 35 10.16 19.65 15.08
C GLN A 35 10.97 19.21 13.83
N SER A 36 12.23 18.80 14.08
CA SER A 36 13.37 19.12 13.19
C SER A 36 14.06 17.96 12.48
N VAL A 37 13.82 16.69 12.80
CA VAL A 37 14.40 15.56 12.04
C VAL A 37 13.43 14.38 12.12
N ILE A 38 12.86 14.18 13.31
CA ILE A 38 11.89 13.14 13.61
C ILE A 38 10.69 13.23 12.65
N ASP A 39 10.14 14.42 12.39
CA ASP A 39 9.00 14.57 11.49
C ASP A 39 9.33 14.24 10.04
N GLN A 40 10.52 14.62 9.57
CA GLN A 40 10.99 14.27 8.23
C GLN A 40 11.21 12.75 8.12
N GLN A 41 11.73 12.12 9.16
CA GLN A 41 11.95 10.69 9.21
C GLN A 41 10.61 9.93 9.28
N ILE A 42 9.63 10.42 10.05
CA ILE A 42 8.26 9.88 10.10
C ILE A 42 7.62 10.00 8.72
N LYS A 43 7.73 11.15 8.04
CA LYS A 43 7.21 11.35 6.69
C LYS A 43 7.86 10.38 5.69
N PHE A 44 9.17 10.21 5.76
CA PHE A 44 9.87 9.25 4.90
C PHE A 44 9.39 7.82 5.15
N VAL A 45 9.30 7.40 6.41
CA VAL A 45 8.83 6.06 6.78
C VAL A 45 7.38 5.85 6.33
N SER A 46 6.50 6.83 6.50
CA SER A 46 5.10 6.72 6.05
C SER A 46 4.99 6.59 4.53
N GLU A 47 5.80 7.32 3.76
CA GLU A 47 5.88 7.16 2.30
C GLU A 47 6.39 5.77 1.90
N GLN A 48 7.41 5.23 2.58
CA GLN A 48 7.89 3.87 2.30
C GLN A 48 6.86 2.81 2.66
N LEU A 49 6.17 2.95 3.80
CA LEU A 49 5.08 2.07 4.19
C LEU A 49 3.93 2.10 3.19
N GLY A 50 3.59 3.28 2.65
CA GLY A 50 2.59 3.41 1.58
C GLY A 50 3.00 2.65 0.31
N LYS A 51 4.27 2.73 -0.10
CA LYS A 51 4.79 1.96 -1.24
C LYS A 51 4.74 0.45 -1.00
N ILE A 52 5.12 0.00 0.20
CA ILE A 52 5.07 -1.41 0.59
C ILE A 52 3.61 -1.90 0.59
N ALA A 53 2.68 -1.15 1.17
CA ALA A 53 1.27 -1.50 1.19
C ALA A 53 0.69 -1.65 -0.23
N ASN A 54 0.95 -0.69 -1.11
CA ASN A 54 0.51 -0.76 -2.51
C ASN A 54 1.14 -1.95 -3.27
N ALA A 55 2.43 -2.24 -3.03
CA ALA A 55 3.08 -3.40 -3.63
C ALA A 55 2.48 -4.72 -3.13
N LEU A 56 2.14 -4.81 -1.83
CA LEU A 56 1.45 -5.97 -1.25
C LEU A 56 0.04 -6.12 -1.81
N GLU A 57 -0.71 -5.03 -1.97
CA GLU A 57 -2.05 -5.03 -2.58
C GLU A 57 -2.01 -5.61 -4.00
N GLN A 58 -1.08 -5.13 -4.84
CA GLN A 58 -0.85 -5.64 -6.20
C GLN A 58 -0.30 -7.07 -6.24
N PHE A 59 0.38 -7.52 -5.18
CA PHE A 59 0.86 -8.89 -5.04
C PHE A 59 -0.28 -9.85 -4.66
N THR A 60 -1.24 -9.37 -3.86
CA THR A 60 -2.42 -10.14 -3.44
C THR A 60 -3.60 -10.06 -4.41
N GLU A 61 -3.54 -9.21 -5.44
CA GLU A 61 -4.55 -9.17 -6.50
C GLU A 61 -4.69 -10.56 -7.12
N ASP A 62 -5.85 -11.17 -6.91
CA ASP A 62 -6.19 -12.46 -7.47
C ASP A 62 -6.40 -12.34 -8.97
N LYS A 63 -5.31 -12.51 -9.72
CA LYS A 63 -5.30 -12.49 -11.18
C LYS A 63 -5.93 -13.74 -11.78
N THR A 64 -6.36 -14.71 -10.97
CA THR A 64 -7.02 -15.93 -11.42
C THR A 64 -8.35 -15.61 -12.11
N LEU A 65 -9.15 -14.69 -11.54
CA LEU A 65 -10.41 -14.26 -12.15
C LEU A 65 -10.19 -13.54 -13.48
N TYR A 66 -9.14 -12.71 -13.55
CA TYR A 66 -8.77 -12.02 -14.78
C TYR A 66 -8.28 -13.01 -15.85
N LEU A 67 -7.45 -13.97 -15.46
CA LEU A 67 -6.96 -15.03 -16.35
C LEU A 67 -8.11 -15.86 -16.93
N TYR A 68 -9.08 -16.25 -16.09
CA TYR A 68 -10.24 -17.02 -16.53
C TYR A 68 -11.01 -16.28 -17.64
N GLY A 69 -11.36 -15.01 -17.41
CA GLY A 69 -12.09 -14.21 -18.40
C GLY A 69 -11.33 -14.09 -19.73
N GLU A 70 -10.01 -13.86 -19.67
CA GLU A 70 -9.19 -13.71 -20.88
C GLU A 70 -9.01 -15.03 -21.63
N VAL A 71 -8.90 -16.16 -20.94
CA VAL A 71 -8.84 -17.50 -21.57
C VAL A 71 -10.18 -17.82 -22.23
N MET A 72 -11.30 -17.64 -21.52
CA MET A 72 -12.63 -17.92 -22.07
C MET A 72 -13.02 -16.99 -23.23
N SER A 73 -12.48 -15.77 -23.28
CA SER A 73 -12.69 -14.86 -24.42
C SER A 73 -12.21 -15.43 -25.76
N MET A 74 -11.36 -16.47 -25.75
CA MET A 74 -10.87 -17.14 -26.96
C MET A 74 -11.91 -18.05 -27.61
N GLU A 75 -13.06 -18.30 -26.97
CA GLU A 75 -14.21 -18.99 -27.60
C GLU A 75 -14.63 -18.31 -28.92
N VAL A 76 -14.52 -16.97 -28.99
CA VAL A 76 -14.82 -16.19 -30.20
C VAL A 76 -13.93 -16.55 -31.39
N GLU A 77 -12.76 -17.14 -31.14
CA GLU A 77 -11.82 -17.62 -32.16
C GLU A 77 -12.08 -19.08 -32.58
N GLY A 78 -13.12 -19.71 -32.01
CA GLY A 78 -13.58 -21.06 -32.33
C GLY A 78 -12.95 -22.18 -31.50
N PHE A 79 -12.37 -21.86 -30.34
CA PHE A 79 -11.90 -22.87 -29.40
C PHE A 79 -13.05 -23.38 -28.53
N ASP A 80 -13.04 -24.68 -28.26
CA ASP A 80 -14.04 -25.36 -27.43
C ASP A 80 -13.86 -25.06 -25.94
N ASP A 81 -14.96 -24.96 -25.20
CA ASP A 81 -14.98 -24.57 -23.78
C ASP A 81 -14.22 -25.55 -22.88
N ASP A 82 -14.33 -26.88 -23.12
CA ASP A 82 -13.63 -27.89 -22.33
C ASP A 82 -12.10 -27.77 -22.54
N PHE A 83 -11.67 -27.47 -23.77
CA PHE A 83 -10.27 -27.18 -24.06
C PHE A 83 -9.78 -25.91 -23.36
N LEU A 84 -10.57 -24.84 -23.37
CA LEU A 84 -10.21 -23.59 -22.70
C LEU A 84 -10.15 -23.75 -21.18
N CYS A 85 -11.04 -24.55 -20.58
CA CYS A 85 -10.96 -24.94 -19.17
C CYS A 85 -9.64 -25.67 -18.86
N SER A 86 -9.26 -26.63 -19.70
CA SER A 86 -8.00 -27.37 -19.54
C SER A 86 -6.76 -26.46 -19.64
N VAL A 87 -6.79 -25.48 -20.56
CA VAL A 87 -5.75 -24.45 -20.68
C VAL A 87 -5.70 -23.58 -19.43
N PHE A 88 -6.85 -23.15 -18.92
CA PHE A 88 -6.91 -22.35 -17.70
C PHE A 88 -6.31 -23.10 -16.51
N ASP A 89 -6.72 -24.34 -16.28
CA ASP A 89 -6.20 -25.18 -15.20
C ASP A 89 -4.67 -25.35 -15.30
N TYR A 90 -4.16 -25.54 -16.52
CA TYR A 90 -2.72 -25.57 -16.78
C TYR A 90 -2.05 -24.22 -16.43
N LEU A 91 -2.57 -23.09 -16.91
CA LEU A 91 -1.98 -21.77 -16.72
C LEU A 91 -2.01 -21.32 -15.24
N VAL A 92 -3.02 -21.72 -14.47
CA VAL A 92 -3.07 -21.49 -13.01
C VAL A 92 -1.88 -22.14 -12.31
N GLY A 93 -1.45 -23.33 -12.76
CA GLY A 93 -0.24 -24.00 -12.27
C GLY A 93 1.07 -23.43 -12.81
N HIS A 94 1.03 -22.63 -13.89
CA HIS A 94 2.19 -22.14 -14.63
C HIS A 94 2.18 -20.61 -14.74
N GLU A 95 2.41 -19.94 -13.62
CA GLU A 95 2.28 -18.48 -13.48
C GLU A 95 3.06 -17.69 -14.56
N SER A 96 4.27 -18.12 -14.94
CA SER A 96 5.07 -17.45 -15.98
C SER A 96 4.42 -17.54 -17.36
N GLU A 97 3.78 -18.66 -17.68
CA GLU A 97 3.06 -18.84 -18.95
C GLU A 97 1.75 -18.09 -18.95
N ALA A 98 1.03 -18.06 -17.83
CA ALA A 98 -0.16 -17.25 -17.65
C ALA A 98 0.13 -15.76 -17.89
N LYS A 99 1.20 -15.24 -17.25
CA LYS A 99 1.66 -13.86 -17.48
C LYS A 99 2.01 -13.60 -18.94
N ALA A 100 2.75 -14.53 -19.57
CA ALA A 100 3.12 -14.40 -20.97
C ALA A 100 1.91 -14.46 -21.92
N PHE A 101 0.89 -15.27 -21.60
CA PHE A 101 -0.35 -15.36 -22.34
C PHE A 101 -1.16 -14.07 -22.24
N LEU A 102 -1.33 -13.53 -21.03
CA LEU A 102 -2.05 -12.27 -20.81
C LEU A 102 -1.39 -11.08 -21.52
N ALA A 103 -0.07 -11.05 -21.61
CA ALA A 103 0.68 -10.01 -22.32
C ALA A 103 0.58 -10.09 -23.86
N LYS A 104 0.09 -11.20 -24.42
CA LYS A 104 -0.06 -11.39 -25.88
C LYS A 104 -1.30 -10.68 -26.41
N SER A 105 -1.22 -10.19 -27.65
CA SER A 105 -2.42 -9.79 -28.40
C SER A 105 -3.28 -11.00 -28.75
N MET A 106 -4.56 -10.78 -29.10
CA MET A 106 -5.50 -11.84 -29.47
C MET A 106 -4.95 -12.80 -30.52
N THR A 107 -4.34 -12.29 -31.60
CA THR A 107 -3.72 -13.12 -32.64
C THR A 107 -2.62 -14.03 -32.09
N HIS A 108 -1.79 -13.52 -31.18
CA HIS A 108 -0.71 -14.31 -30.58
C HIS A 108 -1.22 -15.31 -29.54
N ARG A 109 -2.31 -14.99 -28.82
CA ARG A 109 -3.00 -15.95 -27.94
C ARG A 109 -3.55 -17.12 -28.75
N LYS A 110 -4.21 -16.85 -29.89
CA LYS A 110 -4.68 -17.89 -30.82
C LYS A 110 -3.55 -18.81 -31.28
N ILE A 111 -2.45 -18.23 -31.76
CA ILE A 111 -1.28 -19.02 -32.21
C ILE A 111 -0.71 -19.85 -31.06
N TRP A 112 -0.67 -19.29 -29.84
CA TRP A 112 -0.19 -20.02 -28.67
C TRP A 112 -1.09 -21.21 -28.33
N LEU A 113 -2.42 -21.02 -28.29
CA LEU A 113 -3.39 -22.11 -28.05
C LEU A 113 -3.30 -23.21 -29.11
N GLN A 114 -3.14 -22.85 -30.38
CA GLN A 114 -2.95 -23.82 -31.47
C GLN A 114 -1.69 -24.67 -31.32
N LYS A 115 -0.64 -24.13 -30.70
CA LYS A 115 0.59 -24.88 -30.40
C LYS A 115 0.42 -25.70 -29.13
N PHE A 116 -0.27 -25.15 -28.13
CA PHE A 116 -0.55 -25.83 -26.88
C PHE A 116 -1.35 -27.12 -27.10
N SER A 117 -2.33 -27.12 -28.01
CA SER A 117 -3.12 -28.32 -28.35
C SER A 117 -2.33 -29.42 -29.08
N GLN A 118 -1.08 -29.16 -29.46
CA GLN A 118 -0.20 -30.11 -30.16
C GLN A 118 0.86 -30.74 -29.25
N CYS A 119 0.93 -30.31 -27.99
CA CYS A 119 1.84 -30.84 -26.96
C CYS A 119 1.16 -31.95 -26.16
#